data_AF-A0A4V6DTA6-F1
#
_entry.id   AF-A0A4V6DTA6-F1
#
_cell.length_a   1.000
_cell.length_b   1.000
_cell.length_c   1.000
_cell.angle_alpha   90.00
_cell.angle_beta   90.00
_cell.angle_gamma   90.00
#
_symmetry.space_group_name_H-M   'P 1'
#
loop_
_entity.id
_entity.type
_entity.pdbx_description
1 polymer ?
#
loop_
_entity_poly.entity_id
_entity_poly.type
_entity_poly.pdbx_seq_one_letter_code
_entity_poly.pdbx_strand_id
1 'polypeptide(L)'
;MASSNPLTALPIELLHHILSHLVSSHGLNHRTILSWYRTPWDLVSSNDIQRFGPLAPGTPLLELRNVNKSTRRAVDAYSHRLLLTWSHMRPYKPLKTPKLEDKRNHTAELLKLIHTHCVFCGRKSTRRATLMNGLGCCQKCDKEQWPDKITKTEAKTRFLLDDEHLFLWGSARPDEWPACRFGVYTVNGGDCMLFLRKEVERLARAVYEVEETDVKIEDAVKPKKKAMRTGKTQTRKRKKEQDAYREKVKRQKKANVFDKEADDMR
;
A
#
# COMPACT_ATOMS: atom_id res chain seq x y z
N MET A 1 -35.98 18.03 15.43
CA MET A 1 -36.04 17.72 13.99
C MET A 1 -34.92 16.73 13.69
N ALA A 2 -35.24 15.52 13.23
CA ALA A 2 -34.22 14.50 12.96
C ALA A 2 -33.35 14.97 11.80
N SER A 3 -32.02 15.00 11.97
CA SER A 3 -31.09 15.31 10.90
C SER A 3 -31.27 14.27 9.79
N SER A 4 -31.90 14.67 8.69
CA SER A 4 -32.00 13.86 7.48
C SER A 4 -30.57 13.64 6.98
N ASN A 5 -30.05 12.44 7.23
CA ASN A 5 -28.71 12.08 6.83
C ASN A 5 -28.62 12.27 5.30
N PRO A 6 -27.74 13.15 4.79
CA PRO A 6 -27.78 13.59 3.39
C PRO A 6 -27.64 12.43 2.39
N LEU A 7 -27.00 11.34 2.80
CA LEU A 7 -26.87 10.11 2.00
C LEU A 7 -28.20 9.39 1.76
N THR A 8 -29.23 9.64 2.59
CA THR A 8 -30.57 9.06 2.41
C THR A 8 -31.43 9.81 1.41
N ALA A 9 -31.05 11.04 1.04
CA ALA A 9 -31.74 11.86 0.05
C ALA A 9 -31.24 11.60 -1.39
N LEU A 10 -30.16 10.84 -1.57
CA LEU A 10 -29.59 10.57 -2.88
C LEU A 10 -30.38 9.49 -3.65
N PRO A 11 -30.65 9.71 -4.95
CA PRO A 11 -31.10 8.67 -5.87
C PRO A 11 -30.21 7.41 -5.81
N ILE A 12 -30.82 6.24 -5.97
CA ILE A 12 -30.13 4.95 -5.85
C ILE A 12 -29.05 4.75 -6.92
N GLU A 13 -29.21 5.38 -8.08
CA GLU A 13 -28.25 5.40 -9.18
C GLU A 13 -26.97 6.15 -8.78
N LEU A 14 -27.11 7.30 -8.11
CA LEU A 14 -25.97 8.06 -7.59
C LEU A 14 -25.28 7.30 -6.45
N LEU A 15 -26.04 6.64 -5.59
CA LEU A 15 -25.46 5.75 -4.58
C LEU A 15 -24.69 4.59 -5.24
N HIS A 16 -25.22 3.95 -6.27
CA HIS A 16 -24.51 2.91 -7.01
C HIS A 16 -23.24 3.43 -7.69
N HIS A 17 -23.24 4.67 -8.18
CA HIS A 17 -22.07 5.31 -8.77
C HIS A 17 -21.00 5.61 -7.70
N ILE A 18 -21.40 6.18 -6.55
CA ILE A 18 -20.53 6.38 -5.39
C ILE A 18 -19.94 5.04 -4.93
N LEU A 19 -20.77 4.01 -4.82
CA LEU A 19 -20.33 2.64 -4.48
C LEU A 19 -19.31 2.09 -5.47
N SER A 20 -19.50 2.33 -6.77
CA SER A 20 -18.53 1.90 -7.79
C SER A 20 -17.18 2.60 -7.64
N HIS A 21 -17.16 3.89 -7.30
CA HIS A 21 -15.94 4.64 -7.01
C HIS A 21 -15.26 4.21 -5.71
N LEU A 22 -16.04 3.86 -4.67
CA LEU A 22 -15.51 3.34 -3.41
C LEU A 22 -14.84 1.97 -3.58
N VAL A 23 -15.27 1.16 -4.55
CA VAL A 23 -14.66 -0.16 -4.84
C VAL A 23 -13.36 -0.04 -5.64
N SER A 24 -13.15 1.04 -6.39
CA SER A 24 -11.94 1.24 -7.21
C SER A 24 -10.74 1.81 -6.45
N SER A 25 -10.88 2.13 -5.16
CA SER A 25 -10.00 3.09 -4.51
C SER A 25 -9.46 2.57 -3.17
N HIS A 26 -8.30 1.90 -3.30
CA HIS A 26 -7.22 1.78 -2.30
C HIS A 26 -7.48 0.74 -1.17
N GLY A 27 -6.48 -0.05 -0.69
CA GLY A 27 -5.94 0.18 0.66
C GLY A 27 -5.99 -0.54 2.05
N LEU A 28 -5.14 -0.05 2.99
CA LEU A 28 -4.77 -0.61 4.32
C LEU A 28 -5.57 -0.14 5.57
N ASN A 29 -6.01 -1.11 6.36
CA ASN A 29 -6.57 -0.90 7.69
C ASN A 29 -5.45 -0.69 8.75
N HIS A 30 -5.57 0.36 9.56
CA HIS A 30 -4.56 0.84 10.52
C HIS A 30 -4.38 -0.04 11.78
N ARG A 31 -5.19 -1.08 11.99
CA ARG A 31 -5.10 -1.89 13.23
C ARG A 31 -4.05 -3.00 13.24
N THR A 32 -3.44 -3.33 12.10
CA THR A 32 -2.47 -4.44 12.04
C THR A 32 -1.02 -4.01 11.86
N ILE A 33 -0.72 -2.71 11.70
CA ILE A 33 0.63 -2.21 11.42
C ILE A 33 1.31 -1.63 12.67
N LEU A 34 0.55 -1.14 13.66
CA LEU A 34 1.11 -0.55 14.88
C LEU A 34 1.79 -1.56 15.83
N SER A 35 1.71 -2.87 15.62
CA SER A 35 2.51 -3.82 16.43
C SER A 35 3.88 -4.15 15.83
N TRP A 36 4.20 -3.70 14.61
CA TRP A 36 5.40 -4.15 13.89
C TRP A 36 6.48 -3.08 13.72
N TYR A 37 6.15 -1.81 14.00
CA TYR A 37 7.12 -0.71 14.09
C TYR A 37 7.29 -0.27 15.54
N ARG A 38 8.08 -1.03 16.30
CA ARG A 38 8.65 -0.55 17.56
C ARG A 38 9.83 0.40 17.23
N THR A 39 9.51 1.62 16.81
CA THR A 39 10.47 2.73 16.82
C THR A 39 10.17 3.63 18.01
N PRO A 40 11.17 4.23 18.68
CA PRO A 40 11.00 4.96 19.95
C PRO A 40 10.39 6.37 19.80
N TRP A 41 9.43 6.55 18.88
CA TRP A 41 8.76 7.83 18.62
C TRP A 41 7.29 7.80 19.06
N ASP A 42 7.04 7.33 20.29
CA ASP A 42 5.72 7.28 20.94
C ASP A 42 5.19 8.66 21.39
N LEU A 43 5.36 9.71 20.58
CA LEU A 43 4.85 11.06 20.87
C LEU A 43 4.22 11.75 19.65
N VAL A 44 3.85 11.01 18.59
CA VAL A 44 3.03 11.59 17.54
C VAL A 44 1.57 11.64 18.01
N SER A 45 1.18 12.86 18.34
CA SER A 45 -0.14 13.30 18.78
C SER A 45 -1.29 12.63 18.00
N SER A 46 -2.35 12.29 18.73
CA SER A 46 -3.61 11.69 18.28
C SER A 46 -4.39 12.50 17.22
N ASN A 47 -3.81 13.57 16.66
CA ASN A 47 -4.44 14.48 15.69
C ASN A 47 -3.92 14.34 14.26
N ASP A 48 -2.97 13.43 13.97
CA ASP A 48 -2.59 13.08 12.60
C ASP A 48 -3.66 12.16 11.97
N ILE A 49 -4.82 12.75 11.69
CA ILE A 49 -5.93 12.12 10.99
C ILE A 49 -5.48 11.86 9.54
N GLN A 50 -5.17 10.59 9.28
CA GLN A 50 -4.89 10.02 7.97
C GLN A 50 -6.03 10.37 7.00
N ARG A 51 -5.78 11.28 6.04
CA ARG A 51 -6.86 11.93 5.28
C ARG A 51 -7.71 10.97 4.46
N PHE A 52 -7.17 9.91 3.87
CA PHE A 52 -7.99 8.90 3.21
C PHE A 52 -7.40 7.51 3.38
N GLY A 53 -7.98 6.82 4.35
CA GLY A 53 -7.68 5.46 4.72
C GLY A 53 -8.19 4.48 3.66
N PRO A 54 -7.45 3.41 3.37
CA PRO A 54 -7.60 2.83 2.07
C PRO A 54 -8.55 1.58 2.23
N LEU A 55 -9.61 1.57 1.42
CA LEU A 55 -10.86 0.81 1.44
C LEU A 55 -10.93 -0.44 0.50
N ALA A 56 -10.32 -1.57 0.88
CA ALA A 56 -10.55 -2.86 0.20
C ALA A 56 -12.05 -3.23 0.21
N PRO A 57 -12.61 -3.97 -0.77
CA PRO A 57 -14.06 -4.28 -0.84
C PRO A 57 -14.67 -5.08 0.35
N GLY A 58 -13.97 -5.21 1.47
CA GLY A 58 -14.49 -5.70 2.74
C GLY A 58 -14.80 -4.63 3.79
N THR A 59 -14.14 -3.47 3.82
CA THR A 59 -14.33 -2.48 4.90
C THR A 59 -15.36 -1.38 4.62
N PRO A 60 -15.40 -0.72 3.45
CA PRO A 60 -16.23 0.47 3.23
C PRO A 60 -17.65 0.13 2.88
N LEU A 61 -17.85 -0.93 2.07
CA LEU A 61 -19.19 -1.40 1.74
C LEU A 61 -19.87 -1.92 3.01
N LEU A 62 -19.14 -2.61 3.89
CA LEU A 62 -19.65 -3.06 5.18
C LEU A 62 -19.88 -1.89 6.15
N GLU A 63 -18.97 -0.94 6.22
CA GLU A 63 -19.13 0.28 7.02
C GLU A 63 -20.33 1.09 6.54
N LEU A 64 -20.45 1.35 5.24
CA LEU A 64 -21.57 2.07 4.65
C LEU A 64 -22.89 1.35 4.86
N ARG A 65 -22.90 0.01 4.77
CA ARG A 65 -24.06 -0.84 5.10
C ARG A 65 -24.49 -0.69 6.56
N ASN A 66 -23.57 -0.36 7.45
CA ASN A 66 -23.84 -0.17 8.88
C ASN A 66 -24.31 1.25 9.22
N VAL A 67 -24.12 2.25 8.34
CA VAL A 67 -24.51 3.64 8.59
C VAL A 67 -26.03 3.80 8.79
N ASN A 68 -26.86 3.36 7.85
CA ASN A 68 -28.31 3.46 7.97
C ASN A 68 -29.06 2.39 7.12
N LYS A 69 -30.39 2.33 7.28
CA LYS A 69 -31.23 1.35 6.56
C LYS A 69 -31.24 1.56 5.04
N SER A 70 -31.17 2.80 4.57
CA SER A 70 -31.18 3.12 3.14
C SER A 70 -29.88 2.66 2.47
N THR A 71 -28.73 3.01 3.04
CA THR A 71 -27.42 2.58 2.56
C THR A 71 -27.26 1.07 2.62
N ARG A 72 -27.79 0.42 3.66
CA ARG A 72 -27.85 -1.05 3.73
C ARG A 72 -28.59 -1.66 2.55
N ARG A 73 -29.76 -1.12 2.19
CA ARG A 73 -30.54 -1.58 1.02
C ARG A 73 -29.80 -1.31 -0.28
N ALA A 74 -29.16 -0.15 -0.43
CA ALA A 74 -28.38 0.19 -1.61
C ALA A 74 -27.14 -0.74 -1.78
N VAL A 75 -26.41 -1.02 -0.71
CA VAL A 75 -25.26 -1.96 -0.74
C VAL A 75 -25.73 -3.37 -1.08
N ASP A 76 -26.88 -3.82 -0.56
CA ASP A 76 -27.40 -5.15 -0.87
C ASP A 76 -27.89 -5.24 -2.33
N ALA A 77 -28.59 -4.22 -2.84
CA ALA A 77 -29.00 -4.14 -4.24
C ALA A 77 -27.80 -4.10 -5.20
N TYR A 78 -26.76 -3.32 -4.87
CA TYR A 78 -25.50 -3.30 -5.60
C TYR A 78 -24.82 -4.68 -5.59
N SER A 79 -24.81 -5.35 -4.44
CA SER A 79 -24.24 -6.70 -4.30
C SER A 79 -25.00 -7.72 -5.14
N HIS A 80 -26.33 -7.66 -5.14
CA HIS A 80 -27.17 -8.49 -6.00
C HIS A 80 -26.86 -8.27 -7.48
N ARG A 81 -26.77 -7.02 -7.92
CA ARG A 81 -26.40 -6.69 -9.31
C ARG A 81 -25.05 -7.29 -9.69
N LEU A 82 -24.03 -7.17 -8.83
CA LEU A 82 -22.72 -7.77 -9.08
C LEU A 82 -22.80 -9.29 -9.20
N LEU A 83 -23.54 -9.96 -8.32
CA LEU A 83 -23.73 -11.41 -8.37
C LEU A 83 -24.36 -11.87 -9.69
N LEU A 84 -25.30 -11.10 -10.25
CA LEU A 84 -25.91 -11.38 -11.56
C LEU A 84 -24.92 -11.12 -12.72
N THR A 85 -24.15 -10.04 -12.66
CA THR A 85 -23.14 -9.72 -13.69
C THR A 85 -22.00 -10.74 -13.70
N TRP A 86 -21.64 -11.30 -12.54
CA TRP A 86 -20.51 -12.20 -12.34
C TRP A 86 -20.85 -13.68 -12.63
N SER A 87 -21.47 -13.93 -13.78
CA SER A 87 -21.95 -15.26 -14.19
C SER A 87 -20.84 -16.33 -14.28
N HIS A 88 -19.59 -15.91 -14.51
CA HIS A 88 -18.42 -16.80 -14.58
C HIS A 88 -17.97 -17.34 -13.22
N MET A 89 -18.38 -16.72 -12.10
CA MET A 89 -17.76 -16.93 -10.79
C MET A 89 -18.30 -18.11 -9.98
N ARG A 90 -19.03 -19.01 -10.65
CA ARG A 90 -20.06 -19.94 -10.16
C ARG A 90 -21.44 -19.36 -10.49
N PRO A 91 -22.36 -20.13 -11.08
CA PRO A 91 -23.69 -19.63 -11.40
C PRO A 91 -24.39 -19.30 -10.09
N TYR A 92 -24.36 -18.02 -9.71
CA TYR A 92 -25.35 -17.46 -8.82
C TYR A 92 -26.70 -17.72 -9.49
N LYS A 93 -27.50 -18.59 -8.90
CA LYS A 93 -28.83 -18.90 -9.40
C LYS A 93 -29.82 -18.06 -8.61
N PRO A 94 -30.56 -17.17 -9.28
CA PRO A 94 -31.67 -16.48 -8.65
C PRO A 94 -32.66 -17.50 -8.10
N LEU A 95 -33.22 -17.23 -6.93
CA LEU A 95 -34.28 -18.08 -6.39
C LEU A 95 -35.55 -17.94 -7.24
N LYS A 96 -36.30 -19.04 -7.37
CA LYS A 96 -37.53 -19.06 -8.18
C LYS A 96 -38.62 -18.12 -7.67
N THR A 97 -38.60 -17.82 -6.38
CA THR A 97 -39.63 -17.03 -5.72
C THR A 97 -39.07 -15.64 -5.36
N PRO A 98 -39.62 -14.55 -5.92
CA PRO A 98 -39.12 -13.20 -5.66
C PRO A 98 -39.08 -12.84 -4.16
N LYS A 99 -40.08 -13.31 -3.40
CA LYS A 99 -40.14 -13.09 -1.94
C LYS A 99 -38.99 -13.75 -1.15
N LEU A 100 -38.44 -14.86 -1.65
CA LEU A 100 -37.26 -15.48 -1.02
C LEU A 100 -35.99 -14.79 -1.46
N GLU A 101 -35.93 -14.33 -2.71
CA GLU A 101 -34.79 -13.56 -3.23
C GLU A 101 -34.64 -12.22 -2.48
N ASP A 102 -35.72 -11.49 -2.28
CA ASP A 102 -35.71 -10.22 -1.52
C ASP A 102 -35.25 -10.37 -0.07
N LYS A 103 -35.40 -11.56 0.51
CA LYS A 103 -34.95 -11.90 1.87
C LYS A 103 -33.50 -12.37 1.92
N ARG A 104 -32.89 -12.67 0.76
CA ARG A 104 -31.52 -13.17 0.69
C ARG A 104 -30.55 -12.05 1.02
N ASN A 105 -29.49 -12.41 1.76
CA ASN A 105 -28.41 -11.47 2.07
C ASN A 105 -27.36 -11.52 0.95
N HIS A 106 -27.59 -10.75 -0.11
CA HIS A 106 -26.72 -10.68 -1.29
C HIS A 106 -25.30 -10.25 -0.93
N THR A 107 -25.19 -9.32 0.01
CA THR A 107 -23.89 -8.85 0.50
C THR A 107 -23.05 -9.99 1.08
N ALA A 108 -23.64 -10.84 1.93
CA ALA A 108 -22.92 -11.98 2.53
C ALA A 108 -22.51 -13.03 1.49
N GLU A 109 -23.37 -13.31 0.52
CA GLU A 109 -23.09 -14.23 -0.59
C GLU A 109 -21.97 -13.70 -1.48
N LEU A 110 -21.97 -12.41 -1.81
CA LEU A 110 -20.91 -11.76 -2.58
C LEU A 110 -19.57 -11.86 -1.84
N LEU A 111 -19.53 -11.51 -0.55
CA LEU A 111 -18.31 -11.61 0.24
C LEU A 111 -17.78 -13.04 0.32
N LYS A 112 -18.67 -14.02 0.49
CA LYS A 112 -18.32 -15.44 0.46
C LYS A 112 -17.69 -15.84 -0.88
N LEU A 113 -18.26 -15.40 -2.01
CA LEU A 113 -17.70 -15.70 -3.33
C LEU A 113 -16.34 -15.03 -3.53
N ILE A 114 -16.22 -13.74 -3.21
CA ILE A 114 -14.95 -13.00 -3.30
C ILE A 114 -13.87 -13.65 -2.43
N HIS A 115 -14.23 -14.29 -1.31
CA HIS A 115 -13.27 -14.95 -0.42
C HIS A 115 -12.87 -16.36 -0.85
N THR A 116 -13.66 -17.01 -1.71
CA THR A 116 -13.50 -18.43 -2.05
C THR A 116 -13.16 -18.68 -3.51
N HIS A 117 -13.42 -17.70 -4.39
CA HIS A 117 -13.23 -17.78 -5.83
C HIS A 117 -12.43 -16.59 -6.34
N CYS A 118 -11.77 -16.80 -7.48
CA CYS A 118 -11.12 -15.73 -8.20
C CYS A 118 -12.16 -14.85 -8.90
N VAL A 119 -12.12 -13.54 -8.67
CA VAL A 119 -13.10 -12.61 -9.24
C VAL A 119 -13.02 -12.44 -10.75
N PHE A 120 -11.93 -12.87 -11.37
CA PHE A 120 -11.72 -12.73 -12.82
C PHE A 120 -12.05 -14.00 -13.59
N CYS A 121 -11.61 -15.17 -13.12
CA CYS A 121 -11.82 -16.44 -13.84
C CYS A 121 -12.83 -17.39 -13.17
N GLY A 122 -13.34 -17.05 -11.98
CA GLY A 122 -14.32 -17.86 -11.26
C GLY A 122 -13.81 -19.17 -10.67
N ARG A 123 -12.54 -19.52 -10.87
CA ARG A 123 -11.95 -20.72 -10.26
C ARG A 123 -11.81 -20.52 -8.76
N LYS A 124 -12.00 -21.60 -7.98
CA LYS A 124 -11.76 -21.59 -6.53
C LYS A 124 -10.33 -21.12 -6.24
N SER A 125 -10.19 -20.18 -5.32
CA SER A 125 -8.91 -19.62 -4.88
C SER A 125 -9.06 -19.08 -3.47
N THR A 126 -8.13 -19.45 -2.59
CA THR A 126 -7.96 -18.82 -1.27
C THR A 126 -6.99 -17.64 -1.31
N ARG A 127 -6.26 -17.49 -2.42
CA ARG A 127 -5.31 -16.39 -2.63
C ARG A 127 -6.04 -15.08 -2.87
N ARG A 128 -5.42 -14.01 -2.40
CA ARG A 128 -5.87 -12.63 -2.61
C ARG A 128 -5.07 -11.96 -3.70
N ALA A 129 -5.72 -11.05 -4.42
CA ALA A 129 -5.03 -10.19 -5.38
C ALA A 129 -3.99 -9.33 -4.65
N THR A 130 -2.77 -9.26 -5.20
CA THR A 130 -1.64 -8.65 -4.50
C THR A 130 -1.89 -7.18 -4.21
N LEU A 131 -2.37 -6.44 -5.21
CA LEU A 131 -2.63 -5.00 -5.09
C LEU A 131 -4.05 -4.70 -4.61
N MET A 132 -4.89 -5.73 -4.47
CA MET A 132 -6.29 -5.62 -4.06
C MET A 132 -6.63 -6.76 -3.11
N ASN A 133 -6.04 -6.76 -1.91
CA ASN A 133 -6.13 -7.87 -0.94
C ASN A 133 -7.58 -8.27 -0.56
N GLY A 134 -8.55 -7.37 -0.74
CA GLY A 134 -9.97 -7.68 -0.53
C GLY A 134 -10.56 -8.64 -1.57
N LEU A 135 -9.96 -8.77 -2.75
CA LEU A 135 -10.45 -9.61 -3.84
C LEU A 135 -9.77 -10.97 -3.86
N GLY A 136 -10.55 -12.05 -3.89
CA GLY A 136 -10.03 -13.37 -4.22
C GLY A 136 -9.51 -13.38 -5.65
N CYS A 137 -8.28 -13.82 -5.84
CA CYS A 137 -7.65 -13.86 -7.15
C CYS A 137 -6.67 -15.02 -7.25
N CYS A 138 -6.69 -15.73 -8.39
CA CYS A 138 -5.68 -16.74 -8.67
C CYS A 138 -4.41 -16.08 -9.22
N GLN A 139 -3.28 -16.79 -9.16
CA GLN A 139 -2.00 -16.22 -9.59
C GLN A 139 -1.96 -15.80 -11.06
N LYS A 140 -2.65 -16.55 -11.93
CA LYS A 140 -2.69 -16.26 -13.37
C LYS A 140 -3.37 -14.92 -13.62
N CYS A 141 -4.59 -14.76 -13.11
CA CYS A 141 -5.33 -13.51 -13.24
C CYS A 141 -4.63 -12.35 -12.52
N ASP A 142 -4.00 -12.58 -11.38
CA ASP A 142 -3.26 -11.53 -10.66
C ASP A 142 -2.06 -10.99 -11.47
N LYS A 143 -1.39 -11.85 -12.25
CA LYS A 143 -0.32 -11.41 -13.18
C LYS A 143 -0.89 -10.70 -14.42
N GLU A 144 -2.03 -11.15 -14.92
CA GLU A 144 -2.69 -10.62 -16.12
C GLU A 144 -3.33 -9.24 -15.87
N GLN A 145 -4.00 -9.07 -14.73
CA GLN A 145 -4.71 -7.83 -14.37
C GLN A 145 -3.76 -6.76 -13.86
N TRP A 146 -2.65 -7.16 -13.23
CA TRP A 146 -1.64 -6.26 -12.71
C TRP A 146 -0.27 -6.67 -13.25
N PRO A 147 -0.02 -6.43 -14.54
CA PRO A 147 1.31 -6.61 -15.11
C PRO A 147 2.28 -5.59 -14.50
N ASP A 148 3.58 -5.88 -14.60
CA ASP A 148 4.65 -4.94 -14.25
C ASP A 148 4.63 -4.43 -12.80
N LYS A 149 4.32 -5.32 -11.86
CA LYS A 149 4.52 -5.05 -10.44
C LYS A 149 6.00 -4.94 -10.12
N ILE A 150 6.39 -3.90 -9.39
CA ILE A 150 7.76 -3.66 -8.95
C ILE A 150 7.82 -3.65 -7.43
N THR A 151 8.95 -4.06 -6.87
CA THR A 151 9.15 -4.05 -5.42
C THR A 151 9.40 -2.64 -4.90
N LYS A 152 9.20 -2.41 -3.60
CA LYS A 152 9.64 -1.18 -2.91
C LYS A 152 11.11 -0.87 -3.24
N THR A 153 11.99 -1.86 -3.11
CA THR A 153 13.42 -1.71 -3.40
C THR A 153 13.67 -1.30 -4.84
N GLU A 154 12.95 -1.88 -5.80
CA GLU A 154 13.03 -1.49 -7.20
C GLU A 154 12.54 -0.06 -7.42
N ALA A 155 11.43 0.34 -6.78
CA ALA A 155 10.94 1.72 -6.83
C ALA A 155 12.01 2.72 -6.35
N LYS A 156 12.63 2.46 -5.20
CA LYS A 156 13.70 3.31 -4.64
C LYS A 156 14.96 3.31 -5.50
N THR A 157 15.35 2.17 -6.06
CA THR A 157 16.61 2.08 -6.81
C THR A 157 16.49 2.56 -8.25
N ARG A 158 15.36 2.32 -8.91
CA ARG A 158 15.14 2.73 -10.31
C ARG A 158 14.67 4.18 -10.40
N PHE A 159 13.72 4.57 -9.57
CA PHE A 159 13.11 5.89 -9.62
C PHE A 159 13.63 6.85 -8.55
N LEU A 160 14.59 6.45 -7.70
CA LEU A 160 15.13 7.27 -6.61
C LEU A 160 14.07 7.83 -5.63
N LEU A 161 12.91 7.21 -5.58
CA LEU A 161 11.88 7.59 -4.63
C LEU A 161 12.27 7.14 -3.22
N ASP A 162 11.99 8.00 -2.24
CA ASP A 162 12.12 7.66 -0.83
C ASP A 162 10.81 7.09 -0.28
N ASP A 163 10.86 6.58 0.95
CA ASP A 163 9.68 6.00 1.60
C ASP A 163 8.58 7.06 1.76
N GLU A 164 8.96 8.29 2.07
CA GLU A 164 8.07 9.45 2.21
C GLU A 164 7.32 9.78 0.90
N HIS A 165 7.94 9.52 -0.26
CA HIS A 165 7.26 9.71 -1.55
C HIS A 165 6.27 8.57 -1.81
N LEU A 166 6.66 7.33 -1.52
CA LEU A 166 5.88 6.14 -1.85
C LEU A 166 4.64 5.97 -0.96
N PHE A 167 4.71 6.39 0.30
CA PHE A 167 3.60 6.26 1.24
C PHE A 167 2.81 7.55 1.38
N LEU A 168 1.54 7.44 1.74
CA LEU A 168 0.62 8.56 1.91
C LEU A 168 0.71 9.19 3.31
N TRP A 169 1.72 8.83 4.08
CA TRP A 169 1.80 9.16 5.51
C TRP A 169 3.01 10.06 5.72
N GLY A 170 2.74 11.30 6.12
CA GLY A 170 3.73 12.32 6.37
C GLY A 170 3.17 13.70 6.04
N SER A 171 3.32 14.65 6.96
CA SER A 171 2.94 16.06 6.76
C SER A 171 3.70 16.75 5.62
N ALA A 172 4.80 16.13 5.16
CA ALA A 172 5.66 16.65 4.10
C ALA A 172 5.23 16.25 2.68
N ARG A 173 4.18 15.42 2.51
CA ARG A 173 3.74 14.99 1.18
C ARG A 173 2.80 16.03 0.56
N PRO A 174 3.13 16.63 -0.61
CA PRO A 174 2.22 17.52 -1.33
C PRO A 174 0.93 16.81 -1.74
N ASP A 175 -0.20 17.52 -1.65
CA ASP A 175 -1.53 16.99 -2.00
C ASP A 175 -1.65 16.69 -3.52
N GLU A 176 -0.80 17.33 -4.35
CA GLU A 176 -0.76 17.16 -5.80
C GLU A 176 -0.10 15.85 -6.24
N TRP A 177 0.62 15.16 -5.35
CA TRP A 177 1.37 13.95 -5.72
C TRP A 177 0.47 12.73 -5.86
N PRO A 178 0.49 12.03 -7.00
CA PRO A 178 -0.40 10.91 -7.25
C PRO A 178 -0.13 9.75 -6.27
N ALA A 179 -1.20 9.15 -5.77
CA ALA A 179 -1.11 7.99 -4.89
C ALA A 179 -0.67 6.74 -5.66
N CYS A 180 0.27 5.99 -5.09
CA CYS A 180 0.66 4.67 -5.60
C CYS A 180 -0.10 3.57 -4.86
N ARG A 181 -0.80 2.70 -5.58
CA ARG A 181 -1.38 1.50 -5.00
C ARG A 181 -0.28 0.50 -4.72
N PHE A 182 -0.40 -0.17 -3.58
CA PHE A 182 0.54 -1.19 -3.20
C PHE A 182 -0.12 -2.37 -2.51
N GLY A 183 0.58 -3.48 -2.60
CA GLY A 183 0.25 -4.77 -2.04
C GLY A 183 1.36 -5.28 -1.15
N VAL A 184 1.02 -6.09 -0.16
CA VAL A 184 2.00 -6.79 0.67
C VAL A 184 1.95 -8.27 0.32
N TYR A 185 3.12 -8.85 0.07
CA TYR A 185 3.29 -10.26 -0.25
C TYR A 185 4.45 -10.83 0.57
N THR A 186 4.18 -11.89 1.34
CA THR A 186 5.19 -12.53 2.19
C THR A 186 6.05 -13.51 1.39
N VAL A 187 7.37 -13.35 1.45
CA VAL A 187 8.39 -14.20 0.82
C VAL A 187 9.39 -14.63 1.87
N ASN A 188 9.58 -15.94 2.06
CA ASN A 188 10.53 -16.50 3.03
C ASN A 188 10.36 -15.93 4.46
N GLY A 189 9.12 -15.69 4.88
CA GLY A 189 8.80 -15.10 6.19
C GLY A 189 8.99 -13.59 6.30
N GLY A 190 9.49 -12.92 5.26
CA GLY A 190 9.59 -11.46 5.18
C GLY A 190 8.52 -10.85 4.29
N ASP A 191 7.99 -9.70 4.69
CA ASP A 191 7.00 -8.98 3.89
C ASP A 191 7.66 -8.14 2.79
N CYS A 192 7.22 -8.34 1.55
CA CYS A 192 7.63 -7.58 0.39
C CYS A 192 6.47 -6.71 -0.10
N MET A 193 6.72 -5.42 -0.28
CA MET A 193 5.73 -4.51 -0.85
C MET A 193 5.89 -4.43 -2.37
N LEU A 194 4.78 -4.57 -3.08
CA LEU A 194 4.69 -4.44 -4.53
C LEU A 194 3.85 -3.22 -4.91
N PHE A 195 4.27 -2.51 -5.95
CA PHE A 195 3.62 -1.35 -6.53
C PHE A 195 3.39 -1.57 -8.03
N LEU A 196 2.45 -0.85 -8.64
CA LEU A 196 2.36 -0.80 -10.11
C LEU A 196 3.43 0.14 -10.66
N ARG A 197 4.27 -0.35 -11.58
CA ARG A 197 5.31 0.45 -12.22
C ARG A 197 4.78 1.77 -12.77
N LYS A 198 3.67 1.72 -13.53
CA LYS A 198 3.04 2.91 -14.13
C LYS A 198 2.65 3.97 -13.10
N GLU A 199 2.24 3.57 -11.90
CA GLU A 199 1.87 4.52 -10.84
C GLU A 199 3.10 5.13 -10.19
N VAL A 200 4.12 4.31 -9.95
CA VAL A 200 5.42 4.76 -9.44
C VAL A 200 6.09 5.72 -10.42
N GLU A 201 5.94 5.50 -11.73
CA GLU A 201 6.42 6.42 -12.78
C GLU A 201 5.70 7.77 -12.73
N ARG A 202 4.37 7.77 -12.62
CA ARG A 202 3.60 9.01 -12.47
C ARG A 202 4.00 9.78 -11.22
N LEU A 203 4.19 9.08 -10.09
CA LEU A 203 4.69 9.69 -8.86
C LEU A 203 6.09 10.25 -9.05
N ALA A 204 7.01 9.51 -9.67
CA ALA A 204 8.37 9.98 -9.91
C ALA A 204 8.40 11.24 -10.80
N ARG A 205 7.54 11.31 -11.81
CA ARG A 205 7.39 12.54 -12.63
C ARG A 205 6.93 13.73 -11.80
N ALA A 206 5.93 13.53 -10.95
CA ALA A 206 5.43 14.59 -10.06
C ALA A 206 6.49 15.05 -9.05
N VAL A 207 7.24 14.11 -8.45
CA VAL A 207 8.28 14.40 -7.45
C VAL A 207 9.48 15.16 -8.05
N TYR A 208 9.79 14.90 -9.33
CA TYR A 208 10.93 15.52 -10.01
C TYR A 208 10.54 16.57 -11.04
N GLU A 209 9.26 16.94 -11.12
CA GLU A 209 8.73 17.95 -12.03
C GLU A 209 9.15 17.71 -13.50
N VAL A 210 9.14 16.44 -13.92
CA VAL A 210 9.50 16.05 -15.29
C VAL A 210 8.22 15.96 -16.12
N GLU A 211 8.11 16.79 -17.16
CA GLU A 211 7.00 16.75 -18.10
C GLU A 211 6.91 15.39 -18.82
N GLU A 212 5.72 15.05 -19.29
CA GLU A 212 5.37 13.79 -19.97
C GLU A 212 5.96 13.68 -21.39
N THR A 213 7.16 14.19 -21.60
CA THR A 213 7.96 13.97 -22.81
C THR A 213 8.56 12.56 -22.78
N ASP A 214 8.91 12.00 -23.94
CA ASP A 214 9.47 10.64 -24.13
C ASP A 214 10.82 10.37 -23.43
N VAL A 215 11.30 11.31 -22.60
CA VAL A 215 12.49 11.11 -21.80
C VAL A 215 12.20 10.02 -20.75
N LYS A 216 12.87 8.88 -20.91
CA LYS A 216 12.82 7.81 -19.90
C LYS A 216 13.23 8.40 -18.56
N ILE A 217 12.37 8.31 -17.54
CA ILE A 217 12.65 8.81 -16.19
C ILE A 217 13.99 8.27 -15.67
N GLU A 218 14.35 7.05 -16.05
CA GLU A 218 15.64 6.46 -15.72
C GLU A 218 16.83 7.34 -16.15
N ASP A 219 16.73 8.06 -17.27
CA ASP A 219 17.74 8.98 -17.78
C ASP A 219 17.78 10.29 -17.01
N ALA A 220 16.62 10.87 -16.68
CA ALA A 220 16.52 12.07 -15.85
C ALA A 220 17.12 11.86 -14.43
N VAL A 221 17.05 10.61 -13.95
CA VAL A 221 17.48 10.23 -12.61
C VAL A 221 18.96 9.79 -12.56
N LYS A 222 19.61 9.50 -13.70
CA LYS A 222 21.03 9.11 -13.79
C LYS A 222 22.01 10.08 -13.09
N PRO A 223 21.90 11.42 -13.23
CA PRO A 223 22.81 12.35 -12.57
C PRO A 223 22.73 12.23 -11.05
N LYS A 224 21.52 12.17 -10.49
CA LYS A 224 21.29 11.98 -9.05
C LYS A 224 21.84 10.64 -8.56
N LYS A 225 21.68 9.55 -9.32
CA LYS A 225 22.30 8.24 -8.99
C LYS A 225 23.82 8.33 -8.93
N LYS A 226 24.45 9.04 -9.87
CA LYS A 226 25.90 9.21 -9.92
C LYS A 226 26.39 9.99 -8.70
N ALA A 227 25.73 11.10 -8.37
CA ALA A 227 26.03 11.90 -7.17
C ALA A 227 25.87 11.11 -5.87
N MET A 228 24.83 10.29 -5.74
CA MET A 228 24.61 9.46 -4.55
C MET A 228 25.70 8.37 -4.40
N ARG A 229 26.14 7.78 -5.52
CA ARG A 229 27.24 6.79 -5.52
C ARG A 229 28.58 7.41 -5.10
N THR A 230 28.92 8.58 -5.64
CA THR A 230 30.16 9.29 -5.26
C THR A 230 30.14 9.70 -3.80
N GLY A 231 29.00 10.20 -3.29
CA GLY A 231 28.82 10.51 -1.87
C GLY A 231 29.07 9.31 -0.96
N LYS A 232 28.43 8.15 -1.23
CA LYS A 232 28.62 6.93 -0.42
C LYS A 232 30.07 6.44 -0.41
N THR A 233 30.76 6.53 -1.54
CA THR A 233 32.19 6.17 -1.63
C THR A 233 33.05 7.09 -0.77
N GLN A 234 32.80 8.40 -0.79
CA GLN A 234 33.50 9.36 0.06
C GLN A 234 33.22 9.11 1.54
N THR A 235 31.96 8.85 1.93
CA THR A 235 31.61 8.54 3.33
C THR A 235 32.30 7.27 3.82
N ARG A 236 32.34 6.21 2.99
CA ARG A 236 33.06 4.97 3.31
C ARG A 236 34.56 5.20 3.45
N LYS A 237 35.16 6.01 2.58
CA LYS A 237 36.58 6.38 2.65
C LYS A 237 36.88 7.14 3.95
N ARG A 238 36.09 8.18 4.27
CA ARG A 238 36.21 8.95 5.52
C ARG A 238 36.05 8.07 6.76
N LYS A 239 35.09 7.14 6.77
CA LYS A 239 34.90 6.22 7.89
C LYS A 239 36.11 5.30 8.08
N LYS A 240 36.66 4.74 6.99
CA LYS A 240 37.89 3.93 7.04
C LYS A 240 39.08 4.74 7.56
N GLU A 241 39.26 5.98 7.10
CA GLU A 241 40.32 6.87 7.57
C GLU A 241 40.17 7.19 9.06
N GLN A 242 38.95 7.46 9.52
CA GLN A 242 38.65 7.73 10.92
C GLN A 242 38.88 6.50 11.81
N ASP A 243 38.48 5.31 11.37
CA ASP A 243 38.72 4.05 12.09
C ASP A 243 40.23 3.74 12.16
N ALA A 244 40.98 3.94 11.07
CA ALA A 244 42.43 3.79 11.05
C ALA A 244 43.15 4.78 11.97
N TYR A 245 42.70 6.04 12.02
CA TYR A 245 43.22 7.03 12.96
C TYR A 245 42.98 6.64 14.42
N ARG A 246 41.76 6.20 14.74
CA ARG A 246 41.41 5.70 16.09
C ARG A 246 42.28 4.51 16.50
N GLU A 247 42.58 3.61 15.56
CA GLU A 247 43.46 2.48 15.83
C GLU A 247 44.91 2.92 16.10
N LYS A 248 45.44 3.87 15.31
CA LYS A 248 46.78 4.44 15.54
C LYS A 248 46.90 5.11 16.91
N VAL A 249 45.91 5.91 17.31
CA VAL A 249 45.88 6.56 18.63
C VAL A 249 45.84 5.52 19.76
N LYS A 250 45.07 4.42 19.60
CA LYS A 250 45.07 3.32 20.57
C LYS A 250 46.43 2.64 20.70
N ARG A 251 47.14 2.41 19.59
CA ARG A 251 48.48 1.83 19.58
C ARG A 251 49.50 2.74 20.27
N GLN A 252 49.48 4.04 19.96
CA GLN A 252 50.36 5.03 20.62
C GLN A 252 50.10 5.11 22.13
N LYS A 253 48.83 5.13 22.56
CA LYS A 253 48.51 5.13 24.00
C LYS A 253 49.02 3.88 24.70
N LYS A 254 48.93 2.71 24.09
CA LYS A 254 49.49 1.47 24.65
C LYS A 254 51.01 1.54 24.76
N ALA A 255 51.70 2.02 23.72
CA ALA A 255 53.16 2.20 23.75
C ALA A 255 53.58 3.13 24.90
N ASN A 256 52.93 4.29 25.04
CA ASN A 256 53.24 5.23 26.11
C ASN A 256 52.98 4.68 27.53
N VAL A 257 52.02 3.76 27.70
CA VAL A 257 51.80 3.08 29.00
C VAL A 257 52.94 2.12 29.30
N PHE A 258 53.38 1.33 28.31
CA PHE A 258 54.51 0.42 28.46
C PHE A 258 55.82 1.16 28.78
N ASP A 259 56.08 2.29 28.12
CA ASP A 259 57.27 3.10 28.39
C ASP A 259 57.26 3.65 29.83
N LYS A 260 56.09 4.09 30.30
CA LYS A 260 55.94 4.61 31.66
C LYS A 260 56.10 3.53 32.73
N GLU A 261 55.57 2.32 32.51
CA GLU A 261 55.78 1.16 33.39
C GLU A 261 57.25 0.71 33.42
N ALA A 262 57.98 0.85 32.31
CA ALA A 262 59.40 0.53 32.25
C ALA A 262 60.27 1.54 33.02
N ASP A 263 59.91 2.82 33.01
CA ASP A 263 60.57 3.86 33.80
C ASP A 263 60.30 3.68 35.30
N ASP A 264 59.08 3.30 35.71
CA ASP A 264 58.74 3.05 37.12
C ASP A 264 59.46 1.81 37.71
N MET A 265 60.05 0.94 36.88
CA MET A 265 60.83 -0.23 37.31
C MET A 265 62.35 0.00 37.38
N ARG A 266 62.85 1.19 37.03
CA ARG A 266 64.28 1.56 37.14
C ARG A 266 64.57 2.37 38.39
#